data_AF-A0A954M1D2-F1
#
_entry.id   AF-A0A954M1D2-F1
#
_cell.length_a   1.000
_cell.length_b   1.000
_cell.length_c   1.000
_cell.angle_alpha   90.00
_cell.angle_beta   90.00
_cell.angle_gamma   90.00
#
_symmetry.space_group_name_H-M   'P 1'
#
loop_
_entity.id
_entity.type
_entity.pdbx_description
1 polymer ?
#
loop_
_entity_poly.entity_id
_entity_poly.type
_entity_poly.pdbx_seq_one_letter_code
_entity_poly.pdbx_strand_id
1 'polypeptide(L)'
;LAEGGRMIIPLGERYQQVFHLFEKQDGQLVATRLQPTLFVPMTGKSENLREVKPDPLNPQLVNGGFEETNPETGRFDHWHYQRRSSLMTDGAPQGQHYICFENDEAGRTAHVLQAFAIDGSQIEALTMSAQYLTTDVRPGRTPSDRPSLTIHFYDQRRLPIGTAALGPWKGDTPSWTSSHDRIEVPRNAREAIVQLGLNGATGTLCVDDVQMTPDRR
;
A
#
# COMPACT_ATOMS: atom_id res chain seq x y z
N LEU A 1 3.51 -22.81 25.23
CA LEU A 1 4.96 -22.51 25.12
C LEU A 1 5.62 -22.78 26.46
N ALA A 2 6.88 -23.23 26.47
CA ALA A 2 7.73 -23.17 27.67
C ALA A 2 8.04 -21.70 28.00
N GLU A 3 8.52 -21.42 29.22
CA GLU A 3 8.90 -20.07 29.65
C GLU A 3 10.02 -19.49 28.76
N GLY A 4 9.92 -18.21 28.38
CA GLY A 4 10.78 -17.58 27.36
C GLY A 4 10.55 -18.09 25.93
N GLY A 5 9.61 -19.02 25.73
CA GLY A 5 9.25 -19.55 24.42
C GLY A 5 8.52 -18.51 23.59
N ARG A 6 8.85 -18.46 22.30
CA ARG A 6 8.30 -17.49 21.33
C ARG A 6 7.47 -18.18 20.27
N MET A 7 6.38 -17.54 19.85
CA MET A 7 5.52 -17.96 18.75
C MET A 7 5.13 -16.74 17.93
N ILE A 8 5.20 -16.86 16.62
CA ILE A 8 4.73 -15.82 15.71
C ILE A 8 3.43 -16.29 15.07
N ILE A 9 2.38 -15.48 15.18
CA ILE A 9 1.07 -15.76 14.58
C ILE A 9 0.69 -14.60 13.66
N PRO A 10 0.38 -14.85 12.37
CA PRO A 10 -0.24 -13.86 11.52
C PRO A 10 -1.70 -13.68 11.92
N LEU A 11 -2.10 -12.46 12.29
CA LEU A 11 -3.48 -12.11 12.61
C LEU A 11 -3.98 -11.05 11.61
N GLY A 12 -5.28 -11.08 11.33
CA GLY A 12 -5.94 -10.15 10.39
C GLY A 12 -6.36 -10.79 9.07
N GLU A 13 -6.99 -9.96 8.24
CA GLU A 13 -7.54 -10.35 6.94
C GLU A 13 -6.48 -10.41 5.85
N ARG A 14 -6.76 -11.10 4.73
CA ARG A 14 -5.82 -11.19 3.61
C ARG A 14 -5.44 -9.78 3.13
N TYR A 15 -4.15 -9.60 2.82
CA TYR A 15 -3.52 -8.31 2.48
C TYR A 15 -3.35 -7.31 3.64
N GLN A 16 -4.05 -7.50 4.77
CA GLN A 16 -3.95 -6.66 5.97
C GLN A 16 -3.45 -7.42 7.20
N GLN A 17 -2.70 -8.51 6.98
CA GLN A 17 -2.18 -9.33 8.07
C GLN A 17 -0.98 -8.68 8.74
N VAL A 18 -0.96 -8.74 10.07
CA VAL A 18 0.16 -8.28 10.89
C VAL A 18 0.63 -9.41 11.79
N PHE A 19 1.94 -9.63 11.85
CA PHE A 19 2.51 -10.64 12.74
C PHE A 19 2.48 -10.16 14.19
N HIS A 20 2.03 -11.05 15.07
CA HIS A 20 2.13 -10.86 16.51
C HIS A 20 3.15 -11.87 17.04
N LEU A 21 4.19 -11.35 17.69
CA LEU A 21 5.11 -12.15 18.47
C LEU A 21 4.49 -12.34 19.86
N PHE A 22 4.19 -13.59 20.19
CA PHE A 22 3.83 -13.99 21.54
C PHE A 22 5.05 -14.56 22.22
N GLU A 23 5.39 -14.00 23.38
CA GLU A 23 6.44 -14.52 24.26
C GLU A 23 5.82 -14.94 25.58
N LYS A 24 6.18 -16.12 26.09
CA LYS A 24 5.76 -16.53 27.42
C LYS A 24 6.66 -15.90 28.47
N GLN A 25 6.09 -14.99 29.26
CA GLN A 25 6.75 -14.29 30.37
C GLN A 25 5.88 -14.43 31.63
N ASP A 26 6.50 -14.91 32.70
CA ASP A 26 5.89 -15.17 34.02
C ASP A 26 4.58 -15.98 33.92
N GLY A 27 4.59 -17.01 33.08
CA GLY A 27 3.42 -17.87 32.86
C GLY A 27 2.36 -17.29 31.92
N GLN A 28 2.46 -16.03 31.49
CA GLN A 28 1.52 -15.36 30.60
C GLN A 28 2.07 -15.18 29.19
N LEU A 29 1.19 -15.06 28.19
CA LEU A 29 1.59 -14.71 26.82
C LEU A 29 1.54 -13.20 26.65
N VAL A 30 2.71 -12.57 26.52
CA VAL A 30 2.85 -11.16 26.17
C VAL A 30 2.89 -11.04 24.66
N ALA A 31 2.03 -10.21 24.09
CA ALA A 31 1.89 -10.03 22.66
C ALA A 31 2.54 -8.71 22.21
N THR A 32 3.42 -8.79 21.21
CA THR A 32 4.01 -7.62 20.54
C THR A 32 3.59 -7.62 19.08
N ARG A 33 2.96 -6.52 18.63
CA ARG A 33 2.63 -6.31 17.22
C ARG A 33 3.92 -5.98 16.46
N LEU A 34 4.24 -6.78 15.45
CA LEU A 34 5.42 -6.59 14.60
C LEU A 34 5.09 -5.70 13.40
N GLN A 35 6.13 -5.13 12.79
CA GLN A 35 5.96 -4.35 11.56
C GLN A 35 5.35 -5.23 10.45
N PRO A 36 4.27 -4.76 9.79
CA PRO A 36 3.61 -5.52 8.75
C PRO A 36 4.52 -5.71 7.52
N THR A 37 4.47 -6.90 6.95
CA THR A 37 5.11 -7.26 5.68
C THR A 37 4.02 -7.70 4.71
N LEU A 38 4.10 -7.29 3.45
CA LEU A 38 3.14 -7.74 2.44
C LEU A 38 3.33 -9.24 2.24
N PHE A 39 2.42 -10.00 2.82
CA PHE A 39 2.57 -11.44 2.91
C PHE A 39 2.16 -12.12 1.61
N VAL A 40 2.98 -13.06 1.15
CA VAL A 40 2.61 -14.01 0.10
C VAL A 40 1.56 -14.93 0.73
N PRO A 41 0.29 -14.95 0.27
CA PRO A 41 -0.77 -15.70 0.92
C PRO A 41 -0.39 -17.15 1.14
N MET A 42 -0.71 -17.66 2.33
CA MET A 42 -0.72 -19.09 2.55
C MET A 42 -1.67 -19.71 1.52
N THR A 43 -1.23 -20.72 0.79
CA THR A 43 -2.07 -21.43 -0.18
C THR A 43 -2.57 -22.74 0.41
N GLY A 44 -3.55 -23.37 -0.24
CA GLY A 44 -4.07 -24.67 0.18
C GLY A 44 -5.05 -24.58 1.36
N LYS A 45 -4.97 -25.55 2.29
CA LYS A 45 -6.00 -25.73 3.33
C LYS A 45 -6.21 -24.49 4.21
N SER A 46 -5.14 -23.75 4.52
CA SER A 46 -5.27 -22.54 5.35
C SER A 46 -6.04 -21.41 4.67
N GLU A 47 -5.96 -21.27 3.35
CA GLU A 47 -6.74 -20.28 2.62
C GLU A 47 -8.20 -20.71 2.49
N ASN A 48 -8.44 -22.00 2.28
CA ASN A 48 -9.80 -22.54 2.17
C ASN A 48 -10.59 -22.41 3.47
N LEU A 49 -9.91 -22.52 4.61
CA LEU A 49 -10.49 -22.42 5.95
C LEU A 49 -10.61 -20.98 6.47
N ARG A 50 -10.28 -19.97 5.66
CA ARG A 50 -10.39 -18.57 6.06
C ARG A 50 -11.85 -18.19 6.23
N GLU A 51 -12.20 -17.67 7.40
CA GLU A 51 -13.56 -17.22 7.72
C GLU A 51 -13.96 -16.00 6.88
N VAL A 52 -13.08 -15.00 6.78
CA VAL A 52 -13.28 -13.81 5.95
C VAL A 52 -12.41 -13.92 4.71
N LYS A 53 -13.04 -13.95 3.53
CA LYS A 53 -12.37 -13.95 2.23
C LYS A 53 -12.40 -12.55 1.64
N PRO A 54 -11.37 -12.14 0.86
CA PRO A 54 -11.45 -10.91 0.09
C PRO A 54 -12.67 -10.92 -0.84
N ASP A 55 -13.22 -9.75 -1.09
CA ASP A 55 -14.22 -9.54 -2.13
C ASP A 55 -13.55 -9.00 -3.40
N PRO A 56 -13.23 -9.85 -4.40
CA PRO A 56 -12.58 -9.42 -5.62
C PRO A 56 -13.48 -8.59 -6.54
N LEU A 57 -14.79 -8.50 -6.26
CA LEU A 57 -15.75 -7.68 -7.02
C LEU A 57 -15.93 -6.30 -6.39
N ASN A 58 -15.40 -6.08 -5.20
CA ASN A 58 -15.38 -4.80 -4.51
C ASN A 58 -13.97 -4.56 -3.93
N PRO A 59 -12.94 -4.43 -4.78
CA PRO A 59 -11.59 -4.08 -4.30
C PRO A 59 -11.61 -2.72 -3.59
N GLN A 60 -10.88 -2.61 -2.49
CA GLN A 60 -10.78 -1.39 -1.70
C GLN A 60 -9.34 -1.12 -1.27
N LEU A 61 -9.01 0.16 -1.15
CA LEU A 61 -7.84 0.62 -0.42
C LEU A 61 -8.28 0.94 1.01
N VAL A 62 -7.56 0.39 1.97
CA VAL A 62 -7.73 0.69 3.38
C VAL A 62 -6.80 1.85 3.76
N ASN A 63 -7.30 2.75 4.60
CA ASN A 63 -6.53 3.87 5.14
C ASN A 63 -5.91 4.78 4.05
N GLY A 64 -6.68 5.09 3.00
CA GLY A 64 -6.24 5.94 1.89
C GLY A 64 -6.04 7.42 2.26
N GLY A 65 -6.68 7.88 3.34
CA GLY A 65 -6.47 9.20 3.94
C GLY A 65 -5.48 9.20 5.11
N PHE A 66 -4.75 8.10 5.33
CA PHE A 66 -3.62 8.03 6.28
C PHE A 66 -3.93 8.35 7.77
N GLU A 67 -5.19 8.32 8.18
CA GLU A 67 -5.63 8.63 9.55
C GLU A 67 -5.29 7.52 10.57
N GLU A 68 -5.30 6.26 10.15
CA GLU A 68 -4.96 5.13 11.03
C GLU A 68 -3.43 5.01 11.16
N THR A 69 -2.92 5.23 12.37
CA THR A 69 -1.49 5.27 12.67
C THR A 69 -1.16 4.44 13.90
N ASN A 70 0.07 3.94 13.96
CA ASN A 70 0.62 3.28 15.13
C ASN A 70 1.50 4.28 15.90
N PRO A 71 1.05 4.79 17.07
CA PRO A 71 1.77 5.83 17.82
C PRO A 71 3.15 5.39 18.32
N GLU A 72 3.34 4.10 18.59
CA GLU A 72 4.61 3.57 19.09
C GLU A 72 5.70 3.58 18.01
N THR A 73 5.30 3.45 16.75
CA THR A 73 6.23 3.36 15.61
C THR A 73 6.22 4.59 14.70
N GLY A 74 5.23 5.48 14.84
CA GLY A 74 5.04 6.65 13.98
C GLY A 74 4.71 6.28 12.52
N ARG A 75 4.09 5.12 12.29
CA ARG A 75 3.80 4.57 10.97
C ARG A 75 2.31 4.48 10.70
N PHE A 76 1.94 4.42 9.42
CA PHE A 76 0.56 4.20 9.00
C PHE A 76 0.16 2.73 9.14
N ASP A 77 -1.03 2.44 9.63
CA ASP A 77 -1.55 1.08 9.57
C ASP A 77 -2.00 0.74 8.14
N HIS A 78 -2.06 -0.56 7.81
CA HIS A 78 -2.50 -1.13 6.51
C HIS A 78 -1.58 -0.88 5.30
N TRP A 79 -0.64 0.05 5.41
CA TRP A 79 0.39 0.31 4.40
C TRP A 79 1.69 -0.43 4.73
N HIS A 80 2.13 -1.28 3.81
CA HIS A 80 3.31 -2.13 3.95
C HIS A 80 4.56 -1.45 3.36
N TYR A 81 5.73 -1.95 3.76
CA TYR A 81 7.02 -1.54 3.20
C TYR A 81 7.23 -0.02 3.14
N GLN A 82 6.77 0.70 4.16
CA GLN A 82 6.94 2.14 4.23
C GLN A 82 8.42 2.48 4.27
N ARG A 83 8.93 3.08 3.19
CA ARG A 83 10.36 3.37 2.99
C ARG A 83 10.50 4.85 2.76
N ARG A 84 11.31 5.50 3.60
CA ARG A 84 11.59 6.95 3.54
C ARG A 84 10.31 7.76 3.52
N SER A 85 9.36 7.31 4.31
CA SER A 85 8.07 7.92 4.52
C SER A 85 8.03 8.56 5.90
N SER A 86 7.39 9.72 5.98
CA SER A 86 7.14 10.42 7.24
C SER A 86 5.65 10.66 7.38
N LEU A 87 5.17 10.54 8.62
CA LEU A 87 3.86 10.98 9.02
C LEU A 87 3.89 12.49 9.26
N MET A 88 2.97 13.21 8.61
CA MET A 88 2.82 14.64 8.74
C MET A 88 1.43 14.97 9.26
N THR A 89 1.31 16.07 10.01
CA THR A 89 0.07 16.47 10.68
C THR A 89 -0.40 17.90 10.35
N ASP A 90 0.42 18.68 9.64
CA ASP A 90 0.16 20.10 9.39
C ASP A 90 -0.25 20.34 7.94
N GLY A 91 -1.48 20.85 7.74
CA GLY A 91 -2.01 21.19 6.42
C GLY A 91 -2.46 19.98 5.58
N ALA A 92 -2.95 18.91 6.22
CA ALA A 92 -3.56 17.78 5.52
C ALA A 92 -4.78 18.23 4.70
N PRO A 93 -4.95 17.81 3.43
CA PRO A 93 -6.11 18.16 2.62
C PRO A 93 -7.37 17.39 3.08
N GLN A 94 -7.21 16.23 3.73
CA GLN A 94 -8.27 15.52 4.43
C GLN A 94 -7.79 15.17 5.85
N GLY A 95 -8.71 15.16 6.82
CA GLY A 95 -8.40 14.66 8.16
C GLY A 95 -7.30 15.45 8.88
N GLN A 96 -6.39 14.73 9.54
CA GLN A 96 -5.28 15.29 10.30
C GLN A 96 -3.92 14.83 9.79
N HIS A 97 -3.85 13.69 9.09
CA HIS A 97 -2.60 13.03 8.74
C HIS A 97 -2.42 12.93 7.24
N TYR A 98 -1.16 12.98 6.79
CA TYR A 98 -0.80 12.64 5.42
C TYR A 98 0.63 12.07 5.38
N ILE A 99 0.95 11.40 4.27
CA ILE A 99 2.26 10.80 4.07
C ILE A 99 3.13 11.67 3.19
N CYS A 100 4.41 11.83 3.56
CA CYS A 100 5.43 12.37 2.66
C CYS A 100 6.54 11.35 2.44
N PHE A 101 7.10 11.37 1.23
CA PHE A 101 8.27 10.61 0.82
C PHE A 101 9.40 11.57 0.48
N GLU A 102 10.60 11.26 0.92
CA GLU A 102 11.80 12.01 0.56
C GLU A 102 12.86 11.07 -0.01
N ASN A 103 13.50 11.50 -1.10
CA ASN A 103 14.61 10.77 -1.67
C ASN A 103 15.59 11.70 -2.40
N ASP A 104 16.86 11.63 -2.04
CA ASP A 104 17.96 12.40 -2.66
C ASP A 104 18.80 11.56 -3.64
N GLU A 105 18.54 10.25 -3.75
CA GLU A 105 19.34 9.32 -4.53
C GLU A 105 18.53 8.66 -5.65
N ALA A 106 18.81 9.02 -6.91
CA ALA A 106 18.12 8.46 -8.07
C ALA A 106 18.28 6.93 -8.15
N GLY A 107 17.17 6.23 -8.35
CA GLY A 107 17.05 4.77 -8.36
C GLY A 107 16.79 4.14 -7.00
N ARG A 108 16.85 4.91 -5.91
CA ARG A 108 16.57 4.41 -4.55
C ARG A 108 15.07 4.45 -4.26
N THR A 109 14.55 3.40 -3.62
CA THR A 109 13.12 3.28 -3.37
C THR A 109 12.66 4.16 -2.20
N ALA A 110 11.59 4.92 -2.42
CA ALA A 110 10.81 5.57 -1.37
C ALA A 110 9.33 5.38 -1.73
N HIS A 111 8.63 4.53 -0.98
CA HIS A 111 7.26 4.12 -1.28
C HIS A 111 6.55 3.46 -0.08
N VAL A 112 5.25 3.25 -0.25
CA VAL A 112 4.42 2.30 0.51
C VAL A 112 3.72 1.34 -0.45
N LEU A 113 3.32 0.17 0.05
CA LEU A 113 2.62 -0.85 -0.70
C LEU A 113 1.29 -1.23 -0.04
N GLN A 114 0.26 -1.48 -0.83
CA GLN A 114 -0.96 -2.15 -0.39
C GLN A 114 -1.42 -3.12 -1.48
N ALA A 115 -1.95 -4.27 -1.11
CA ALA A 115 -2.46 -5.23 -2.08
C ALA A 115 -3.95 -5.48 -1.87
N PHE A 116 -4.62 -5.93 -2.93
CA PHE A 116 -6.02 -6.32 -2.88
C PHE A 116 -6.32 -7.39 -3.94
N ALA A 117 -7.39 -8.15 -3.72
CA ALA A 117 -7.92 -9.06 -4.72
C ALA A 117 -8.77 -8.27 -5.72
N ILE A 118 -8.77 -8.70 -6.97
CA ILE A 118 -9.61 -8.11 -8.02
C ILE A 118 -9.98 -9.20 -9.02
N ASP A 119 -11.22 -9.24 -9.49
CA ASP A 119 -11.60 -10.11 -10.61
C ASP A 119 -11.72 -9.29 -11.89
N GLY A 120 -10.65 -9.25 -12.68
CA GLY A 120 -10.64 -8.51 -13.95
C GLY A 120 -11.63 -9.03 -15.00
N SER A 121 -12.22 -10.21 -14.80
CA SER A 121 -13.27 -10.73 -15.68
C SER A 121 -14.63 -10.05 -15.43
N GLN A 122 -14.79 -9.41 -14.27
CA GLN A 122 -16.00 -8.70 -13.85
C GLN A 122 -15.74 -7.19 -13.63
N ILE A 123 -14.52 -6.81 -13.26
CA ILE A 123 -14.09 -5.41 -13.11
C ILE A 123 -13.41 -4.96 -14.40
N GLU A 124 -13.91 -3.88 -14.97
CA GLU A 124 -13.37 -3.28 -16.20
C GLU A 124 -12.21 -2.34 -15.90
N ALA A 125 -12.39 -1.48 -14.90
CA ALA A 125 -11.48 -0.41 -14.58
C ALA A 125 -11.52 -0.08 -13.08
N LEU A 126 -10.50 0.64 -12.64
CA LEU A 126 -10.43 1.28 -11.33
C LEU A 126 -10.37 2.79 -11.57
N THR A 127 -11.36 3.53 -11.07
CA THR A 127 -11.28 4.98 -11.00
C THR A 127 -10.49 5.34 -9.75
N MET A 128 -9.33 5.96 -9.96
CA MET A 128 -8.37 6.31 -8.92
C MET A 128 -8.27 7.83 -8.77
N SER A 129 -8.12 8.31 -7.55
CA SER A 129 -7.73 9.69 -7.28
C SER A 129 -6.80 9.81 -6.09
N ALA A 130 -6.03 10.90 -6.05
CA ALA A 130 -5.21 11.29 -4.92
C ALA A 130 -4.98 12.80 -4.90
N GLN A 131 -4.82 13.38 -3.71
CA GLN A 131 -4.23 14.70 -3.52
C GLN A 131 -2.72 14.55 -3.38
N TYR A 132 -1.96 15.40 -4.05
CA TYR A 132 -0.51 15.38 -3.96
C TYR A 132 0.11 16.77 -3.89
N LEU A 133 1.31 16.84 -3.33
CA LEU A 133 2.18 18.01 -3.30
C LEU A 133 3.61 17.54 -3.61
N THR A 134 4.31 18.21 -4.51
CA THR A 134 5.70 17.91 -4.88
C THR A 134 6.62 19.10 -4.72
N THR A 135 7.85 18.81 -4.28
CA THR A 135 8.96 19.76 -4.20
C THR A 135 10.22 19.12 -4.78
N ASP A 136 10.81 19.79 -5.78
CA ASP A 136 11.98 19.41 -6.57
C ASP A 136 11.93 17.95 -7.09
N VAL A 137 10.74 17.49 -7.50
CA VAL A 137 10.58 16.10 -7.89
C VAL A 137 11.11 15.85 -9.31
N ARG A 138 12.13 14.99 -9.42
CA ARG A 138 12.81 14.67 -10.67
C ARG A 138 12.82 13.17 -10.94
N PRO A 139 12.67 12.74 -12.20
CA PRO A 139 12.74 11.32 -12.55
C PRO A 139 14.10 10.71 -12.17
N GLY A 140 14.10 9.40 -11.88
CA GLY A 140 15.32 8.67 -11.55
C GLY A 140 16.13 8.26 -12.79
N ARG A 141 16.88 7.17 -12.65
CA ARG A 141 17.85 6.72 -13.68
C ARG A 141 17.17 6.05 -14.85
N THR A 142 16.04 5.37 -14.60
CA THR A 142 15.31 4.61 -15.60
C THR A 142 13.96 5.23 -15.92
N PRO A 143 13.34 4.93 -17.08
CA PRO A 143 11.99 5.38 -17.38
C PRO A 143 10.93 4.94 -16.38
N SER A 144 11.15 3.86 -15.63
CA SER A 144 10.24 3.39 -14.56
C SER A 144 10.44 4.12 -13.23
N ASP A 145 11.54 4.85 -13.05
CA ASP A 145 11.84 5.56 -11.81
C ASP A 145 11.04 6.88 -11.74
N ARG A 146 9.74 6.76 -11.44
CA ARG A 146 8.81 7.89 -11.53
C ARG A 146 7.88 8.03 -10.31
N PRO A 147 7.70 9.26 -9.82
CA PRO A 147 6.79 9.55 -8.71
C PRO A 147 5.34 9.29 -9.14
N SER A 148 4.67 8.34 -8.50
CA SER A 148 3.33 7.91 -8.90
C SER A 148 2.67 6.98 -7.88
N LEU A 149 1.37 6.79 -8.07
CA LEU A 149 0.67 5.60 -7.62
C LEU A 149 0.65 4.59 -8.77
N THR A 150 1.48 3.56 -8.69
CA THR A 150 1.55 2.47 -9.68
C THR A 150 0.74 1.27 -9.21
N ILE A 151 -0.07 0.69 -10.09
CA ILE A 151 -0.81 -0.56 -9.87
C ILE A 151 -0.14 -1.67 -10.68
N HIS A 152 0.31 -2.72 -10.00
CA HIS A 152 0.85 -3.94 -10.60
C HIS A 152 -0.22 -5.03 -10.57
N PHE A 153 -0.57 -5.58 -11.73
CA PHE A 153 -1.59 -6.63 -11.85
C PHE A 153 -0.97 -8.02 -11.99
N TYR A 154 -1.60 -9.00 -11.37
CA TYR A 154 -1.17 -10.39 -11.37
C TYR A 154 -2.31 -11.34 -11.73
N ASP A 155 -1.99 -12.42 -12.44
CA ASP A 155 -2.95 -13.49 -12.77
C ASP A 155 -3.13 -14.50 -11.62
N GLN A 156 -3.93 -15.55 -11.86
CA GLN A 156 -4.17 -16.64 -10.90
C GLN A 156 -2.89 -17.38 -10.48
N ARG A 157 -1.85 -17.38 -11.31
CA ARG A 157 -0.54 -17.99 -11.03
C ARG A 157 0.44 -16.99 -10.40
N ARG A 158 -0.01 -15.77 -10.09
CA ARG A 158 0.80 -14.64 -9.62
C ARG A 158 1.88 -14.20 -10.60
N LEU A 159 1.68 -14.45 -11.89
CA LEU A 159 2.56 -13.87 -12.90
C LEU A 159 2.15 -12.41 -13.12
N PRO A 160 3.11 -11.47 -13.21
CA PRO A 160 2.80 -10.10 -13.56
C PRO A 160 2.23 -10.07 -14.98
N ILE A 161 1.08 -9.40 -15.15
CA ILE A 161 0.35 -9.33 -16.43
C ILE A 161 0.13 -7.91 -16.92
N GLY A 162 0.49 -6.90 -16.13
CA GLY A 162 0.39 -5.51 -16.54
C GLY A 162 0.68 -4.54 -15.40
N THR A 163 0.94 -3.30 -15.78
CA THR A 163 1.14 -2.18 -14.85
C THR A 163 0.42 -0.96 -15.40
N ALA A 164 -0.17 -0.18 -14.51
CA ALA A 164 -0.74 1.13 -14.83
C ALA A 164 -0.36 2.11 -13.72
N ALA A 165 -0.50 3.42 -13.95
CA ALA A 165 -0.14 4.41 -12.94
C ALA A 165 -1.00 5.67 -13.02
N LEU A 166 -1.30 6.24 -11.85
CA LEU A 166 -1.73 7.61 -11.69
C LEU A 166 -0.49 8.50 -11.49
N GLY A 167 -0.27 9.43 -12.41
CA GLY A 167 0.94 10.26 -12.50
C GLY A 167 1.59 10.19 -13.89
N PRO A 168 2.88 10.54 -14.05
CA PRO A 168 3.84 10.87 -13.00
C PRO A 168 3.70 12.30 -12.47
N TRP A 169 3.88 12.49 -11.17
CA TRP A 169 3.82 13.80 -10.50
C TRP A 169 5.21 14.44 -10.38
N LYS A 170 5.56 15.33 -11.31
CA LYS A 170 6.93 15.88 -11.44
C LYS A 170 6.98 17.37 -11.15
N GLY A 171 8.17 17.87 -10.83
CA GLY A 171 8.45 19.28 -10.59
C GLY A 171 7.87 19.76 -9.26
N ASP A 172 7.56 21.05 -9.20
CA ASP A 172 7.02 21.71 -8.02
C ASP A 172 5.53 21.98 -8.20
N THR A 173 4.77 21.76 -7.13
CA THR A 173 3.37 22.22 -7.03
C THR A 173 3.27 23.31 -5.96
N PRO A 174 2.57 24.43 -6.22
CA PRO A 174 2.44 25.53 -5.26
C PRO A 174 1.48 25.22 -4.10
N SER A 175 0.59 24.25 -4.29
CA SER A 175 -0.41 23.81 -3.31
C SER A 175 -0.82 22.37 -3.61
N TRP A 176 -1.58 21.75 -2.70
CA TRP A 176 -2.23 20.46 -2.94
C TRP A 176 -2.96 20.45 -4.28
N THR A 177 -2.67 19.45 -5.09
CA THR A 177 -3.18 19.27 -6.44
C THR A 177 -3.85 17.91 -6.54
N SER A 178 -5.01 17.84 -7.21
CA SER A 178 -5.72 16.58 -7.42
C SER A 178 -5.25 15.89 -8.69
N SER A 179 -5.00 14.59 -8.60
CA SER A 179 -4.78 13.70 -9.74
C SER A 179 -5.88 12.66 -9.77
N HIS A 180 -6.46 12.41 -10.94
CA HIS A 180 -7.49 11.39 -11.12
C HIS A 180 -7.31 10.71 -12.47
N ASP A 181 -7.59 9.41 -12.54
CA ASP A 181 -7.56 8.65 -13.80
C ASP A 181 -8.43 7.39 -13.70
N ARG A 182 -8.88 6.90 -14.87
CA ARG A 182 -9.56 5.60 -15.00
C ARG A 182 -8.57 4.57 -15.53
N ILE A 183 -8.17 3.64 -14.67
CA ILE A 183 -7.18 2.63 -14.97
C ILE A 183 -7.86 1.34 -15.42
N GLU A 184 -7.61 0.90 -16.66
CA GLU A 184 -8.11 -0.39 -17.15
C GLU A 184 -7.54 -1.58 -16.38
N VAL A 185 -8.40 -2.56 -16.11
CA VAL A 185 -8.06 -3.80 -15.41
C VAL A 185 -7.95 -4.94 -16.43
N PRO A 186 -6.78 -5.61 -16.53
CA PRO A 186 -6.63 -6.78 -17.40
C PRO A 186 -7.65 -7.87 -17.08
N ARG A 187 -8.28 -8.46 -18.11
CA ARG A 187 -9.37 -9.45 -17.93
C ARG A 187 -9.01 -10.65 -17.06
N ASN A 188 -7.74 -11.05 -17.04
CA ASN A 188 -7.22 -12.18 -16.27
C ASN A 188 -6.62 -11.79 -14.92
N ALA A 189 -6.74 -10.52 -14.50
CA ALA A 189 -6.27 -10.07 -13.19
C ALA A 189 -7.03 -10.77 -12.05
N ARG A 190 -6.28 -11.20 -11.04
CA ARG A 190 -6.76 -11.83 -9.81
C ARG A 190 -6.30 -11.12 -8.54
N GLU A 191 -5.21 -10.37 -8.65
CA GLU A 191 -4.58 -9.64 -7.57
C GLU A 191 -3.94 -8.38 -8.14
N ALA A 192 -3.91 -7.33 -7.34
CA ALA A 192 -3.19 -6.12 -7.66
C ALA A 192 -2.42 -5.61 -6.43
N ILE A 193 -1.30 -4.94 -6.69
CA ILE A 193 -0.50 -4.25 -5.69
C ILE A 193 -0.40 -2.79 -6.10
N VAL A 194 -0.87 -1.90 -5.23
CA VAL A 194 -0.62 -0.46 -5.29
C VAL A 194 0.72 -0.17 -4.66
N GLN A 195 1.57 0.52 -5.42
CA GLN A 195 2.84 1.08 -4.99
C GLN A 195 2.77 2.60 -5.12
N LEU A 196 2.77 3.29 -3.99
CA LEU A 196 2.68 4.74 -3.93
C LEU A 196 4.00 5.35 -3.44
N GLY A 197 4.55 6.31 -4.16
CA GLY A 197 5.71 7.07 -3.70
C GLY A 197 6.56 7.62 -4.84
N LEU A 198 7.81 7.98 -4.53
CA LEU A 198 8.79 8.47 -5.50
C LEU A 198 9.29 7.36 -6.44
N ASN A 199 9.25 6.10 -6.01
CA ASN A 199 9.53 4.93 -6.85
C ASN A 199 10.86 5.00 -7.63
N GLY A 200 11.93 5.55 -7.01
CA GLY A 200 13.23 5.73 -7.66
C GLY A 200 13.51 7.17 -8.13
N ALA A 201 12.49 8.02 -8.17
CA ALA A 201 12.63 9.46 -8.37
C ALA A 201 13.27 10.15 -7.15
N THR A 202 13.74 11.38 -7.32
CA THR A 202 14.25 12.22 -6.24
C THR A 202 13.30 13.39 -5.93
N GLY A 203 13.52 14.08 -4.82
CA GLY A 203 12.72 15.18 -4.32
C GLY A 203 11.83 14.77 -3.15
N THR A 204 10.79 15.56 -2.91
CA THR A 204 9.77 15.32 -1.88
C THR A 204 8.40 15.19 -2.52
N LEU A 205 7.69 14.11 -2.21
CA LEU A 205 6.31 13.88 -2.63
C LEU A 205 5.45 13.64 -1.39
N CYS A 206 4.45 14.48 -1.18
CA CYS A 206 3.41 14.28 -0.17
C CYS A 206 2.10 13.89 -0.84
N VAL A 207 1.36 12.98 -0.21
CA VAL A 207 0.13 12.40 -0.76
C VAL A 207 -0.90 12.24 0.35
N ASP A 208 -2.15 12.47 0.01
CA ASP A 208 -3.31 12.24 0.87
C ASP A 208 -4.57 11.93 0.03
N ASP A 209 -5.66 11.54 0.69
CA ASP A 209 -6.99 11.29 0.12
C ASP A 209 -6.94 10.35 -1.10
N VAL A 210 -6.25 9.21 -0.94
CA VAL A 210 -6.14 8.20 -1.98
C VAL A 210 -7.43 7.40 -2.03
N GLN A 211 -8.18 7.56 -3.12
CA GLN A 211 -9.45 6.88 -3.32
C GLN A 211 -9.41 5.93 -4.51
N MET A 212 -10.19 4.87 -4.41
CA MET A 212 -10.34 3.86 -5.45
C MET A 212 -11.79 3.39 -5.51
N THR A 213 -12.37 3.41 -6.70
CA THR A 213 -13.70 2.85 -6.96
C THR A 213 -13.66 1.90 -8.16
N PRO A 214 -14.22 0.68 -8.03
CA PRO A 214 -14.24 -0.28 -9.14
C PRO A 214 -15.41 -0.01 -10.10
N ASP A 215 -15.10 -0.02 -11.40
CA ASP A 215 -16.09 0.01 -12.47
C ASP A 215 -16.36 -1.42 -12.95
N ARG A 216 -17.61 -1.87 -12.82
CA ARG A 216 -18.02 -3.21 -13.27
C ARG A 216 -18.24 -3.22 -14.78
N ARG A 217 -17.96 -4.38 -15.39
CA ARG A 217 -18.26 -4.69 -16.79
C ARG A 217 -19.75 -4.86 -17.04
#